data_AF-A0A382GCK1-F1
#
_entry.id   AF-A0A382GCK1-F1
#
_cell.length_a   1.000
_cell.length_b   1.000
_cell.length_c   1.000
_cell.angle_alpha   90.00
_cell.angle_beta   90.00
_cell.angle_gamma   90.00
#
_symmetry.space_group_name_H-M   'P 1'
#
loop_
_entity.id
_entity.type
_entity.pdbx_description
1 polymer ?
#
loop_
_entity_poly.entity_id
_entity_poly.type
_entity_poly.pdbx_seq_one_letter_code
_entity_poly.pdbx_strand_id
1 'polypeptide(L)'
;MKVILLENLGKKGSIGEIIDVKRGFARNYLISSNKALYASKENIKEVEKIKTDLNSKDQEKKKNAKNIHEKINQKEYSIHKLSTENNELYGSVKPTEISKIILELDQL
;
A
#
# COMPACT_ATOMS: atom_id res chain seq x y z
N MET A 1 -30.30 3.79 -5.44
CA MET A 1 -30.02 4.42 -4.15
C MET A 1 -28.56 4.81 -4.14
N LYS A 2 -28.28 6.10 -3.92
CA LYS A 2 -26.92 6.63 -3.94
C LYS A 2 -26.21 6.39 -2.60
N VAL A 3 -25.00 5.87 -2.66
CA VAL A 3 -24.12 5.65 -1.52
C VAL A 3 -22.72 6.10 -1.87
N ILE A 4 -21.95 6.53 -0.87
CA ILE A 4 -20.54 6.87 -1.01
C ILE A 4 -19.67 5.77 -0.41
N LEU A 5 -18.69 5.28 -1.15
CA LEU A 5 -17.84 4.15 -0.73
C LEU A 5 -16.78 4.59 0.29
N LEU A 6 -16.60 3.77 1.33
CA LEU A 6 -15.54 3.91 2.34
C LEU A 6 -14.31 3.04 2.04
N GLU A 7 -14.45 2.07 1.14
CA GLU A 7 -13.35 1.20 0.72
C GLU A 7 -13.40 0.97 -0.80
N ASN A 8 -12.27 0.51 -1.37
CA ASN A 8 -12.22 0.11 -2.77
C ASN A 8 -12.97 -1.20 -2.96
N LEU A 9 -13.93 -1.22 -3.89
CA LEU A 9 -14.86 -2.32 -4.10
C LEU A 9 -14.67 -2.92 -5.49
N GLY A 10 -13.46 -3.43 -5.75
CA GLY A 10 -13.09 -4.09 -7.01
C GLY A 10 -13.53 -3.29 -8.24
N LYS A 11 -14.32 -3.92 -9.13
CA LYS A 11 -14.85 -3.26 -10.34
C LYS A 11 -16.00 -2.28 -10.10
N LYS A 12 -16.50 -2.14 -8.87
CA LYS A 12 -17.70 -1.34 -8.56
C LYS A 12 -17.40 0.11 -8.19
N GLY A 13 -16.16 0.41 -7.79
CA GLY A 13 -15.76 1.79 -7.50
C GLY A 13 -14.65 1.88 -6.45
N SER A 14 -14.10 3.08 -6.32
CA SER A 14 -13.04 3.40 -5.36
C SER A 14 -13.57 4.18 -4.15
N ILE A 15 -12.75 4.28 -3.09
CA ILE A 15 -13.05 5.10 -1.92
C ILE A 15 -13.44 6.54 -2.31
N GLY A 16 -14.50 7.05 -1.68
CA GLY A 16 -15.09 8.37 -1.94
C GLY A 16 -15.88 8.49 -3.24
N GLU A 17 -16.05 7.41 -4.00
CA GLU A 17 -16.91 7.42 -5.18
C GLU A 17 -18.38 7.27 -4.79
N ILE A 18 -19.26 8.05 -5.44
CA ILE A 18 -20.70 7.95 -5.26
C ILE A 18 -21.24 7.00 -6.32
N ILE A 19 -21.76 5.86 -5.89
CA ILE A 19 -22.34 4.86 -6.78
C ILE A 19 -23.84 4.75 -6.58
N ASP A 20 -24.56 4.46 -7.67
CA ASP A 20 -25.99 4.16 -7.61
C ASP A 20 -26.21 2.65 -7.64
N VAL A 21 -26.81 2.11 -6.57
CA VAL A 21 -27.03 0.68 -6.41
C VAL A 21 -28.46 0.36 -5.98
N LYS A 22 -28.85 -0.91 -6.12
CA LYS A 22 -30.13 -1.41 -5.62
C LYS A 22 -30.22 -1.22 -4.10
N ARG A 23 -31.38 -0.77 -3.59
CA ARG A 23 -31.60 -0.48 -2.15
C ARG A 23 -31.21 -1.65 -1.24
N GLY A 24 -31.59 -2.88 -1.60
CA GLY A 24 -31.24 -4.08 -0.81
C GLY A 24 -29.74 -4.32 -0.72
N PHE A 25 -29.01 -4.15 -1.81
CA PHE A 25 -27.54 -4.29 -1.82
C PHE A 25 -26.85 -3.20 -0.98
N ALA A 26 -27.34 -1.96 -1.04
CA ALA A 26 -26.80 -0.91 -0.20
C ALA A 26 -27.07 -1.14 1.29
N ARG A 27 -28.32 -1.42 1.68
CA ARG A 27 -28.70 -1.53 3.09
C ARG A 27 -28.15 -2.79 3.77
N ASN A 28 -28.26 -3.95 3.11
CA ASN A 28 -27.99 -5.25 3.72
C ASN A 28 -26.54 -5.72 3.53
N TYR A 29 -25.77 -5.06 2.67
CA TYR A 29 -24.36 -5.36 2.47
C TYR A 29 -23.51 -4.12 2.71
N LEU A 30 -23.59 -3.11 1.83
CA LEU A 30 -22.62 -2.00 1.88
C LEU A 30 -22.65 -1.20 3.20
N ILE A 31 -23.83 -0.84 3.68
CA ILE A 31 -23.99 -0.02 4.88
C ILE A 31 -23.84 -0.88 6.14
N SER A 32 -24.46 -2.07 6.18
CA SER A 32 -24.38 -2.97 7.33
C SER A 32 -22.97 -3.51 7.57
N SER A 33 -22.14 -3.62 6.54
CA SER A 33 -20.73 -4.02 6.67
C SER A 33 -19.77 -2.82 6.67
N ASN A 34 -20.24 -1.58 6.89
CA ASN A 34 -19.43 -0.36 6.94
C ASN A 34 -18.54 -0.11 5.70
N LYS A 35 -18.97 -0.56 4.52
CA LYS A 35 -18.26 -0.35 3.24
C LYS A 35 -18.71 0.91 2.50
N ALA A 36 -19.86 1.47 2.86
CA ALA A 36 -20.39 2.69 2.28
C ALA A 36 -21.30 3.42 3.27
N LEU A 37 -21.45 4.73 3.07
CA LEU A 37 -22.43 5.56 3.76
C LEU A 37 -23.53 6.01 2.79
N TYR A 38 -24.66 6.45 3.34
CA TYR A 38 -25.65 7.19 2.54
C TYR A 38 -25.01 8.44 1.94
N ALA A 39 -25.30 8.73 0.67
CA ALA A 39 -24.77 9.90 -0.03
C ALA A 39 -25.48 11.20 0.41
N SER A 40 -25.35 11.58 1.69
CA SER A 40 -25.75 12.89 2.20
C SER A 40 -24.64 13.92 2.00
N LYS A 41 -24.97 15.21 2.04
CA LYS A 41 -23.98 16.27 1.88
C LYS A 41 -22.91 16.25 2.98
N GLU A 42 -23.28 15.90 4.21
CA GLU A 42 -22.32 15.77 5.31
C GLU A 42 -21.37 14.59 5.08
N ASN A 43 -21.91 13.40 4.79
CA ASN A 43 -21.12 12.19 4.60
C ASN A 43 -20.18 12.30 3.40
N ILE A 44 -20.62 12.96 2.31
CA ILE A 44 -19.77 13.20 1.14
C ILE A 44 -18.55 14.02 1.54
N LYS A 45 -18.74 15.14 2.25
CA LYS A 45 -17.63 15.99 2.70
C LYS A 45 -16.68 15.28 3.65
N GLU A 46 -17.20 14.44 4.53
CA GLU A 46 -16.38 13.67 5.48
C GLU A 46 -15.51 12.65 4.77
N VAL A 47 -16.08 11.86 3.85
CA VAL A 47 -15.33 10.84 3.11
C VAL A 47 -14.35 11.48 2.13
N GLU A 48 -14.67 12.63 1.54
CA GLU A 48 -13.72 13.39 0.72
C GLU A 48 -12.49 13.82 1.51
N LYS A 49 -12.65 14.31 2.75
CA LYS A 49 -11.52 14.64 3.64
C LYS A 49 -10.65 13.42 3.95
N ILE A 50 -11.29 12.30 4.30
CA ILE A 50 -10.57 11.05 4.57
C ILE A 50 -9.78 10.60 3.33
N LYS A 51 -10.39 10.70 2.14
CA LYS A 51 -9.75 10.37 0.88
C LYS A 51 -8.55 11.26 0.59
N THR A 52 -8.65 12.57 0.83
CA THR A 52 -7.53 13.48 0.62
C THR A 52 -6.38 13.17 1.57
N ASP A 53 -6.67 12.88 2.83
CA ASP A 53 -5.66 12.54 3.84
C ASP A 53 -4.94 11.23 3.51
N LEU A 54 -5.69 10.21 3.09
CA LEU A 54 -5.13 8.93 2.64
C LEU A 54 -4.27 9.10 1.39
N ASN A 55 -4.74 9.87 0.40
CA ASN A 55 -3.96 10.16 -0.81
C ASN A 55 -2.66 10.90 -0.48
N SER A 56 -2.68 11.84 0.46
CA SER A 56 -1.46 12.55 0.88
C SER A 56 -0.46 11.58 1.51
N LYS A 57 -0.91 10.71 2.43
CA LYS A 57 -0.05 9.68 3.05
C LYS A 57 0.50 8.69 2.02
N ASP A 58 -0.29 8.30 1.03
CA ASP A 58 0.15 7.40 -0.03
C ASP A 58 1.17 8.07 -0.96
N GLN A 59 1.00 9.37 -1.25
CA GLN A 59 1.99 10.15 -2.00
C GLN A 59 3.31 10.27 -1.23
N GLU A 60 3.27 10.52 0.07
CA GLU A 60 4.46 10.54 0.93
C GLU A 60 5.18 9.20 0.93
N LYS A 61 4.45 8.09 1.14
CA LYS A 61 5.02 6.73 1.05
C LYS A 61 5.65 6.46 -0.31
N LYS A 62 4.98 6.86 -1.40
CA LYS A 62 5.51 6.69 -2.76
C LYS A 62 6.76 7.52 -2.97
N LYS A 63 6.82 8.74 -2.45
CA LYS A 63 8.00 9.61 -2.51
C LYS A 63 9.16 8.98 -1.73
N ASN A 64 8.91 8.51 -0.51
CA ASN A 64 9.92 7.84 0.30
C ASN A 64 10.46 6.57 -0.41
N ALA A 65 9.57 5.76 -0.99
CA ALA A 65 9.97 4.58 -1.75
C ALA A 65 10.82 4.92 -2.98
N LYS A 66 10.50 6.01 -3.69
CA LYS A 66 11.32 6.50 -4.81
C LYS A 66 12.71 6.95 -4.35
N ASN A 67 12.79 7.70 -3.26
CA ASN A 67 14.07 8.14 -2.71
C ASN A 67 14.95 6.95 -2.30
N ILE A 68 14.35 5.93 -1.69
CA ILE A 68 15.05 4.68 -1.36
C ILE A 68 15.53 4.00 -2.64
N HIS A 69 14.66 3.86 -3.64
CA HIS A 69 15.01 3.26 -4.93
C HIS A 69 16.20 3.99 -5.58
N GLU A 70 16.17 5.32 -5.66
CA GLU A 70 17.27 6.11 -6.23
C GLU A 70 18.60 5.90 -5.48
N LYS A 71 18.56 5.68 -4.17
CA LYS A 71 19.75 5.41 -3.37
C LYS A 71 20.36 4.04 -3.63
N ILE A 72 19.54 3.02 -3.87
CA ILE A 72 19.99 1.62 -3.99
C ILE A 72 20.15 1.14 -5.44
N ASN A 73 19.45 1.79 -6.37
CA ASN A 73 19.43 1.39 -7.77
C ASN A 73 20.85 1.52 -8.36
N GLN A 74 21.26 0.53 -9.15
CA GLN A 74 22.58 0.47 -9.80
C GLN A 74 23.79 0.46 -8.85
N LYS A 75 23.59 0.21 -7.55
CA LYS A 75 24.70 -0.07 -6.63
C LYS A 75 25.03 -1.55 -6.59
N GLU A 76 26.31 -1.84 -6.44
CA GLU A 76 26.83 -3.18 -6.20
C GLU A 76 27.09 -3.37 -4.70
N TYR A 77 26.58 -4.47 -4.15
CA TYR A 77 26.77 -4.83 -2.74
C TYR A 77 27.59 -6.11 -2.66
N SER A 78 28.74 -6.04 -1.99
CA SER A 78 29.60 -7.21 -1.77
C SER A 78 29.18 -7.95 -0.51
N ILE A 79 28.97 -9.26 -0.63
CA ILE A 79 28.57 -10.14 0.48
C ILE A 79 29.66 -11.19 0.68
N HIS A 80 30.24 -11.23 1.87
CA HIS A 80 31.25 -12.22 2.24
C HIS A 80 30.63 -13.32 3.08
N LYS A 81 30.85 -14.57 2.70
CA LYS A 81 30.36 -15.75 3.42
C LYS A 81 31.40 -16.87 3.31
N LEU A 82 31.41 -17.75 4.29
CA LEU A 82 32.31 -18.90 4.32
C LEU A 82 32.03 -19.82 3.13
N SER A 83 33.08 -20.40 2.56
CA SER A 83 33.01 -21.40 1.50
C SER A 83 33.59 -22.74 1.94
N THR A 84 33.15 -23.82 1.32
CA THR A 84 33.76 -25.15 1.44
C THR A 84 35.06 -25.22 0.64
N GLU A 85 35.81 -26.32 0.81
CA GLU A 85 37.04 -26.59 0.04
C GLU A 85 36.80 -26.64 -1.48
N ASN A 86 35.57 -26.93 -1.90
CA ASN A 86 35.15 -26.96 -3.30
C ASN A 86 34.67 -25.59 -3.83
N ASN A 87 34.91 -24.49 -3.11
CA ASN A 87 34.42 -23.13 -3.42
C ASN A 87 32.89 -22.99 -3.43
N GLU A 88 32.16 -23.86 -2.74
CA GLU A 88 30.71 -23.73 -2.58
C GLU A 88 30.41 -22.90 -1.33
N LEU A 89 29.41 -22.02 -1.38
CA LEU A 89 29.03 -21.23 -0.20
C LEU A 89 28.46 -22.13 0.90
N TYR A 90 28.91 -21.92 2.14
CA TYR A 90 28.36 -22.56 3.32
C TYR A 90 26.99 -21.94 3.63
N GLY A 91 25.96 -22.48 2.97
CA GLY A 91 24.58 -22.01 3.03
C GLY A 91 24.25 -20.90 2.03
N SER A 92 22.96 -20.72 1.77
CA SER A 92 22.45 -19.70 0.84
C SER A 92 22.52 -18.29 1.41
N VAL A 93 22.64 -17.28 0.54
CA VAL A 93 22.41 -15.88 0.91
C VAL A 93 20.90 -15.61 0.98
N LYS A 94 20.39 -15.21 2.15
CA LYS A 94 18.96 -14.97 2.36
C LYS A 94 18.59 -13.50 2.08
N PRO A 95 17.33 -13.21 1.67
CA PRO A 95 16.87 -11.82 1.48
C PRO A 95 17.07 -10.93 2.72
N THR A 96 16.98 -11.50 3.92
CA THR A 96 17.23 -10.79 5.19
C THR A 96 18.69 -10.36 5.37
N GLU A 97 19.64 -11.16 4.87
CA GLU A 97 21.07 -10.82 4.90
C GLU A 97 21.35 -9.68 3.92
N ILE A 98 20.76 -9.75 2.71
CA ILE A 98 20.86 -8.71 1.68
C ILE A 98 20.27 -7.39 2.18
N SER A 99 19.06 -7.42 2.74
CA SER A 99 18.40 -6.21 3.24
C SER A 99 19.18 -5.53 4.37
N LYS A 100 19.83 -6.32 5.22
CA LYS A 100 20.65 -5.80 6.32
C LYS A 100 21.88 -5.05 5.79
N ILE A 101 22.58 -5.64 4.82
CA ILE A 101 23.77 -5.03 4.20
C ILE A 101 23.41 -3.70 3.51
N ILE A 102 22.30 -3.69 2.76
CA ILE A 102 21.80 -2.47 2.12
C ILE A 102 21.48 -1.39 3.16
N LEU A 103 20.82 -1.77 4.27
CA LEU A 103 20.45 -0.83 5.33
C LEU A 103 21.67 -0.25 6.04
N GLU A 104 22.70 -1.06 6.31
CA GLU A 104 23.96 -0.61 6.93
C GLU A 104 24.77 0.30 6.01
N LEU A 105 24.87 -0.01 4.72
CA LEU A 105 25.70 0.75 3.77
C LEU A 105 25.06 2.07 3.32
N ASP A 106 23.75 2.08 3.10
CA ASP A 106 23.04 3.26 2.58
C ASP A 106 22.31 4.08 3.67
N GLN A 107 22.42 3.65 4.93
CA GLN A 107 21.83 4.30 6.11
C GLN A 107 20.35 4.65 5.88
N LEU A 108 19.59 3.62 5.51
CA LEU A 108 18.16 3.70 5.21
C LEU A 108 17.28 3.50 6.45
#